data_AF-A0A0M8V0A3-F1
#
_entry.id   AF-A0A0M8V0A3-F1
#
_cell.length_a   1.000
_cell.length_b   1.000
_cell.length_c   1.000
_cell.angle_alpha   90.00
_cell.angle_beta   90.00
_cell.angle_gamma   90.00
#
_symmetry.space_group_name_H-M   'P 1'
#
loop_
_entity.id
_entity.type
_entity.pdbx_description
1 polymer ?
#
loop_
_entity_poly.entity_id
_entity_poly.type
_entity_poly.pdbx_seq_one_letter_code
_entity_poly.pdbx_strand_id
1 'polypeptide(L)'
;MHPILVTGMLPAVPRLLARCRALAAVSALVHSGEGAPSGPPVYTLRPSIDGSRHHYGPRPVSVGPVLSMAHDGHHFDVLFSEAGTLVWGLSALDKPSGGASHRPFHGEEFTGFTPCLPAELRALLPRQLFNVLAWCRPGDEAWHVLDPSGALSGDRALLHDLTAHPTGPGLKWLGSPWPAETLWEVLDLPSGTPAPTGPARGDDRGEEVFRCRDDSGLITTAVFRRDSDGSHPLHLGMRIGVPDDMVVVGGGAVTHGEPHGALLTASCPSPDGGAWVVSSKDHLVAQPHTLTGYAIGLAVDGVGPAQLASRLLSVRRVRGTVAAHPSASAAAPEGHVLIGGGFRVNWHDGTQALGPGSLATASFPLNGTSWEVRAKDHLLPHPCTVDAYAVGLRSSFTVAGRRYRVDRRVASAPSGTRTTRPSAVVTFDGSGHALTGVGAEVRYDEPGSMLWRLEPLVRDGGSVCVAASGKEHLERASATSVAFGLGVRLVADDLKWPVQ
;
A
#
# COMPACT_ATOMS: atom_id res chain seq x y z
N MET A 1 11.43 43.86 -14.13
CA MET A 1 10.71 42.59 -14.41
C MET A 1 10.30 42.00 -13.07
N HIS A 2 9.01 41.96 -12.76
CA HIS A 2 8.48 41.29 -11.56
C HIS A 2 8.06 39.86 -11.92
N PRO A 3 8.34 38.84 -11.08
CA PRO A 3 7.84 37.51 -11.32
C PRO A 3 6.36 37.42 -10.92
N ILE A 4 5.54 36.91 -11.82
CA ILE A 4 4.15 36.54 -11.58
C ILE A 4 4.15 35.19 -10.87
N LEU A 5 3.74 35.16 -9.60
CA LEU A 5 3.43 33.94 -8.86
C LEU A 5 2.04 33.44 -9.28
N VAL A 6 1.99 32.30 -9.97
CA VAL A 6 0.74 31.57 -10.22
C VAL A 6 0.55 30.58 -9.07
N THR A 7 -0.26 30.95 -8.08
CA THR A 7 -0.73 30.05 -7.03
C THR A 7 -2.08 29.46 -7.42
N GLY A 8 -2.08 28.32 -8.11
CA GLY A 8 -3.27 27.49 -8.24
C GLY A 8 -3.26 26.42 -7.15
N MET A 9 -4.10 26.55 -6.12
CA MET A 9 -4.27 25.48 -5.13
C MET A 9 -4.97 24.28 -5.77
N LEU A 10 -4.38 23.08 -5.63
CA LEU A 10 -5.04 21.83 -5.98
C LEU A 10 -6.30 21.64 -5.11
N PRO A 11 -7.38 21.05 -5.65
CA PRO A 11 -8.58 20.77 -4.86
C PRO A 11 -8.25 19.80 -3.71
N ALA A 12 -8.87 19.99 -2.55
CA ALA A 12 -8.76 19.06 -1.43
C ALA A 12 -9.11 17.62 -1.85
N VAL A 13 -8.36 16.63 -1.35
CA VAL A 13 -8.40 15.20 -1.71
C VAL A 13 -9.82 14.60 -1.88
N PRO A 14 -10.82 14.91 -1.02
CA PRO A 14 -12.18 14.40 -1.23
C PRO A 14 -12.84 14.86 -2.54
N ARG A 15 -12.50 16.06 -3.01
CA ARG A 15 -13.00 16.65 -4.27
C ARG A 15 -12.34 16.01 -5.49
N LEU A 16 -11.10 15.55 -5.37
CA LEU A 16 -10.41 14.81 -6.43
C LEU A 16 -11.00 13.40 -6.60
N LEU A 17 -11.29 12.71 -5.48
CA LEU A 17 -11.95 11.41 -5.46
C LEU A 17 -13.37 11.44 -6.06
N ALA A 18 -14.15 12.49 -5.77
CA ALA A 18 -15.47 12.68 -6.38
C ALA A 18 -15.38 12.84 -7.91
N ARG A 19 -14.34 13.52 -8.41
CA ARG A 19 -14.10 13.70 -9.85
C ARG A 19 -13.68 12.40 -10.53
N CYS A 20 -12.82 11.59 -9.90
CA CYS A 20 -12.42 10.28 -10.41
C CYS A 20 -13.59 9.29 -10.49
N ARG A 21 -14.50 9.31 -9.51
CA ARG A 21 -15.71 8.46 -9.52
C ARG A 21 -16.69 8.85 -10.62
N ALA A 22 -16.86 10.15 -10.88
CA ALA A 22 -17.67 10.63 -11.99
C ALA A 22 -17.08 10.23 -13.37
N LEU A 23 -15.75 10.30 -13.52
CA LEU A 23 -15.05 9.86 -14.73
C LEU A 23 -15.24 8.36 -15.00
N ALA A 24 -15.14 7.52 -13.95
CA ALA A 24 -15.37 6.09 -14.06
C ALA A 24 -16.83 5.75 -14.44
N ALA A 25 -17.81 6.45 -13.85
CA ALA A 25 -19.22 6.24 -14.14
C ALA A 25 -19.60 6.64 -15.58
N VAL A 26 -19.07 7.77 -16.09
CA VAL A 26 -19.30 8.21 -17.48
C VAL A 26 -18.64 7.26 -18.47
N SER A 27 -17.42 6.78 -18.17
CA SER A 27 -16.72 5.80 -19.02
C SER A 27 -17.47 4.47 -19.10
N ALA A 28 -18.02 4.00 -17.98
CA ALA A 28 -18.81 2.76 -17.93
C ALA A 28 -20.12 2.87 -18.72
N LEU A 29 -20.83 4.01 -18.62
CA LEU A 29 -22.07 4.26 -19.35
C LEU A 29 -21.88 4.29 -20.88
N VAL A 30 -20.73 4.78 -21.34
CA VAL A 30 -20.40 4.85 -22.78
C VAL A 30 -20.03 3.47 -23.33
N HIS A 31 -19.51 2.55 -22.50
CA HIS A 31 -19.10 1.21 -22.93
C HIS A 31 -20.20 0.14 -22.86
N SER A 32 -21.27 0.34 -22.10
CA SER A 32 -22.31 -0.69 -21.88
C SER A 32 -23.43 -0.71 -22.93
N GLY A 33 -23.32 0.04 -24.03
CA GLY A 33 -24.28 -0.02 -25.15
C GLY A 33 -23.92 -1.15 -26.12
N GLU A 34 -24.82 -2.11 -26.33
CA GLU A 34 -24.67 -3.13 -27.37
C GLU A 34 -24.61 -2.46 -28.75
N GLY A 35 -23.45 -2.51 -29.40
CA GLY A 35 -23.24 -2.00 -30.76
C GLY A 35 -22.07 -1.03 -30.97
N ALA A 36 -21.09 -0.96 -30.06
CA ALA A 36 -19.94 -0.06 -30.24
C ALA A 36 -19.05 -0.46 -31.46
N PRO A 37 -18.83 0.43 -32.45
CA PRO A 37 -17.80 0.23 -33.46
C PRO A 37 -16.40 0.42 -32.86
N SER A 38 -15.40 -0.25 -33.45
CA SER A 38 -14.04 -0.34 -32.92
C SER A 38 -13.31 1.02 -32.90
N GLY A 39 -13.09 1.58 -31.71
CA GLY A 39 -12.13 2.67 -31.50
C GLY A 39 -12.18 3.27 -30.09
N PRO A 40 -11.03 3.54 -29.44
CA PRO A 40 -11.02 4.12 -28.10
C PRO A 40 -11.41 5.61 -28.14
N PRO A 41 -12.27 6.10 -27.21
CA PRO A 41 -12.56 7.51 -27.07
C PRO A 41 -11.31 8.31 -26.64
N VAL A 42 -11.22 9.56 -27.09
CA VAL A 42 -10.12 10.48 -26.75
C VAL A 42 -10.62 11.55 -25.78
N TYR A 43 -9.97 11.64 -24.62
CA TYR A 43 -10.33 12.59 -23.55
C TYR A 43 -9.31 13.72 -23.47
N THR A 44 -9.77 14.97 -23.38
CA THR A 44 -8.89 16.12 -23.15
C THR A 44 -9.37 16.92 -21.95
N LEU A 45 -8.50 17.12 -20.97
CA LEU A 45 -8.70 18.06 -19.86
C LEU A 45 -8.10 19.41 -20.23
N ARG A 46 -8.90 20.47 -20.21
CA ARG A 46 -8.40 21.84 -20.44
C ARG A 46 -8.53 22.69 -19.16
N PRO A 47 -7.48 23.43 -18.77
CA PRO A 47 -7.63 24.42 -17.72
C PRO A 47 -8.63 25.51 -18.16
N SER A 48 -9.43 25.98 -17.21
CA SER A 48 -10.38 27.09 -17.44
C SER A 48 -9.58 28.33 -17.88
N ILE A 49 -9.91 28.86 -19.07
CA ILE A 49 -9.33 30.12 -19.55
C ILE A 49 -10.12 31.24 -18.88
N ASP A 50 -9.45 31.99 -18.01
CA ASP A 50 -10.04 33.15 -17.36
C ASP A 50 -10.46 34.17 -18.43
N GLY A 51 -11.77 34.45 -18.49
CA GLY A 51 -12.39 35.21 -19.54
C GLY A 51 -11.83 36.62 -19.65
N SER A 52 -11.44 37.00 -20.87
CA SER A 52 -11.15 38.39 -21.21
C SER A 52 -12.33 39.31 -20.83
N ARG A 53 -11.97 40.50 -20.34
CA ARG A 53 -12.87 41.54 -19.84
C ARG A 53 -14.02 41.85 -20.81
N HIS A 54 -15.24 41.54 -20.41
CA HIS A 54 -16.43 42.26 -20.87
C HIS A 54 -17.24 42.78 -19.68
N HIS A 55 -17.43 44.10 -19.65
CA HIS A 55 -18.31 44.79 -18.72
C HIS A 55 -19.76 44.51 -19.09
N TYR A 56 -20.52 43.86 -18.19
CA TYR A 56 -21.90 44.14 -17.73
C TYR A 56 -22.31 42.95 -16.82
N GLY A 57 -22.91 43.22 -15.65
CA GLY A 57 -23.17 42.22 -14.58
C GLY A 57 -24.28 41.17 -14.88
N PRO A 58 -24.71 40.32 -13.92
CA PRO A 58 -24.23 40.12 -12.54
C PRO A 58 -23.38 38.84 -12.36
N ARG A 59 -22.51 38.91 -11.34
CA ARG A 59 -21.55 37.91 -10.76
C ARG A 59 -21.01 36.78 -11.66
N PRO A 60 -19.68 36.71 -11.88
CA PRO A 60 -19.06 35.57 -12.55
C PRO A 60 -19.26 34.31 -11.70
N VAL A 61 -19.84 33.26 -12.28
CA VAL A 61 -19.78 31.92 -11.72
C VAL A 61 -18.40 31.37 -12.08
N SER A 62 -17.59 31.04 -11.07
CA SER A 62 -16.32 30.32 -11.25
C SER A 62 -16.63 28.95 -11.86
N VAL A 63 -16.35 28.79 -13.16
CA VAL A 63 -16.52 27.52 -13.85
C VAL A 63 -15.26 26.68 -13.65
N GLY A 64 -15.45 25.46 -13.14
CA GLY A 64 -14.38 24.49 -12.92
C GLY A 64 -13.81 23.93 -14.23
N PRO A 65 -12.93 22.91 -14.16
CA PRO A 65 -12.31 22.32 -15.34
C PRO A 65 -13.37 21.79 -16.32
N VAL A 66 -13.11 21.99 -17.62
CA VAL A 66 -13.96 21.49 -18.71
C VAL A 66 -13.41 20.15 -19.17
N LEU A 67 -14.26 19.12 -19.17
CA LEU A 67 -13.97 17.86 -19.83
C LEU A 67 -14.59 17.89 -21.21
N SER A 68 -13.73 17.90 -22.23
CA SER A 68 -14.14 17.84 -23.62
C SER A 68 -14.02 16.41 -24.13
N MET A 69 -15.10 15.88 -24.69
CA MET A 69 -15.14 14.56 -25.32
C MET A 69 -15.46 14.72 -26.80
N ALA A 70 -14.71 14.02 -27.66
CA ALA A 70 -14.98 13.97 -29.09
C ALA A 70 -15.20 12.52 -29.53
N HIS A 71 -16.30 12.27 -30.24
CA HIS A 71 -16.62 10.96 -30.82
C HIS A 71 -17.39 11.15 -32.12
N ASP A 72 -16.94 10.51 -33.20
CA ASP A 72 -17.58 10.53 -34.53
C ASP A 72 -17.96 11.94 -35.04
N GLY A 73 -17.06 12.92 -34.85
CA GLY A 73 -17.26 14.30 -35.31
C GLY A 73 -18.17 15.15 -34.40
N HIS A 74 -18.64 14.60 -33.28
CA HIS A 74 -19.40 15.34 -32.27
C HIS A 74 -18.51 15.69 -31.07
N HIS A 75 -18.69 16.92 -30.55
CA HIS A 75 -17.94 17.44 -29.41
C HIS A 75 -18.89 17.74 -28.24
N PHE A 76 -18.53 17.26 -27.05
CA PHE A 76 -19.32 17.44 -25.84
C PHE A 76 -18.46 18.07 -24.76
N ASP A 77 -18.97 19.11 -24.11
CA ASP A 77 -18.30 19.75 -23.00
C ASP A 77 -19.09 19.50 -21.72
N VAL A 78 -18.43 18.88 -20.75
CA VAL A 78 -18.97 18.67 -19.41
C VAL A 78 -18.33 19.69 -18.48
N LEU A 79 -19.16 20.56 -17.91
CA LEU A 79 -18.74 21.61 -17.01
C LEU A 79 -19.02 21.16 -15.58
N PHE A 80 -18.11 21.50 -14.66
CA PHE A 80 -18.33 21.28 -13.23
C PHE A 80 -18.39 22.62 -12.52
N SER A 81 -19.37 22.78 -11.63
CA SER A 81 -19.36 23.92 -10.71
C SER A 81 -18.21 23.78 -9.70
N GLU A 82 -17.85 24.87 -9.02
CA GLU A 82 -16.84 24.87 -7.96
C GLU A 82 -17.19 23.92 -6.79
N ALA A 83 -18.48 23.61 -6.61
CA ALA A 83 -19.00 22.66 -5.62
C ALA A 83 -18.99 21.20 -6.11
N GLY A 84 -18.56 20.91 -7.34
CA GLY A 84 -18.52 19.56 -7.91
C GLY A 84 -19.85 19.09 -8.50
N THR A 85 -20.82 20.00 -8.71
CA THR A 85 -22.08 19.69 -9.38
C THR A 85 -21.86 19.60 -10.88
N LEU A 86 -22.43 18.56 -11.50
CA LEU A 86 -22.41 18.35 -12.95
C LEU A 86 -23.30 19.40 -13.62
N VAL A 87 -22.72 20.18 -14.53
CA VAL A 87 -23.43 21.14 -15.39
C VAL A 87 -23.18 20.72 -16.83
N TRP A 88 -24.24 20.39 -17.56
CA TRP A 88 -24.10 19.90 -18.94
C TRP A 88 -24.34 21.02 -19.94
N GLY A 89 -23.44 21.20 -20.90
CA GLY A 89 -23.61 22.10 -22.03
C GLY A 89 -23.21 21.42 -23.34
N LEU A 90 -24.06 21.48 -24.35
CA LEU A 90 -23.71 21.05 -25.70
C LEU A 90 -23.06 22.21 -26.46
N SER A 91 -21.91 21.97 -27.08
CA SER A 91 -21.31 22.90 -28.05
C SER A 91 -21.70 22.46 -29.46
N ALA A 92 -22.04 23.43 -30.31
CA ALA A 92 -22.69 23.22 -31.59
C ALA A 92 -21.76 22.60 -32.66
N LEU A 93 -22.39 21.88 -33.61
CA LEU A 93 -21.83 21.31 -34.84
C LEU A 93 -20.91 22.28 -35.62
N ASP A 94 -19.88 21.72 -36.25
CA ASP A 94 -19.03 22.38 -37.22
C ASP A 94 -19.86 23.15 -38.25
N LYS A 95 -19.65 24.47 -38.32
CA LYS A 95 -20.18 25.30 -39.42
C LYS A 95 -19.35 25.04 -40.68
N PRO A 96 -19.96 24.80 -41.85
CA PRO A 96 -19.24 24.98 -43.11
C PRO A 96 -18.90 26.47 -43.28
N SER A 97 -17.72 26.71 -43.81
CA SER A 97 -17.10 28.01 -44.08
C SER A 97 -18.07 29.05 -44.66
N GLY A 98 -18.49 30.02 -43.85
CA GLY A 98 -19.29 31.18 -44.28
C GLY A 98 -19.62 32.10 -43.11
N GLY A 99 -19.07 33.31 -43.11
CA GLY A 99 -19.08 34.22 -41.98
C GLY A 99 -20.47 34.71 -41.57
N ALA A 100 -20.77 34.62 -40.26
CA ALA A 100 -21.76 35.43 -39.57
C ALA A 100 -21.48 35.46 -38.06
N SER A 101 -21.51 36.67 -37.49
CA SER A 101 -21.19 37.01 -36.09
C SER A 101 -22.14 36.38 -35.06
N HIS A 102 -21.60 35.98 -33.91
CA HIS A 102 -22.35 35.51 -32.74
C HIS A 102 -23.35 36.56 -32.23
N ARG A 103 -24.62 36.19 -32.08
CA ARG A 103 -25.56 36.85 -31.14
C ARG A 103 -25.80 35.89 -29.97
N PRO A 104 -25.84 36.37 -28.71
CA PRO A 104 -26.23 35.55 -27.58
C PRO A 104 -27.75 35.32 -27.60
N PHE A 105 -28.15 34.06 -27.43
CA PHE A 105 -29.55 33.68 -27.26
C PHE A 105 -29.97 33.93 -25.80
N HIS A 106 -31.02 34.71 -25.62
CA HIS A 106 -31.73 34.83 -24.34
C HIS A 106 -33.14 34.24 -24.50
N GLY A 107 -33.43 33.18 -23.75
CA GLY A 107 -34.76 32.97 -23.17
C GLY A 107 -35.87 32.35 -24.02
N GLU A 108 -35.61 31.36 -24.89
CA GLU A 108 -36.69 30.55 -25.47
C GLU A 108 -36.44 29.03 -25.35
N GLU A 109 -37.52 28.30 -25.09
CA GLU A 109 -37.57 26.86 -24.82
C GLU A 109 -36.99 26.01 -25.98
N PHE A 110 -36.01 25.19 -25.65
CA PHE A 110 -35.40 24.22 -26.54
C PHE A 110 -36.30 22.97 -26.67
N THR A 111 -37.14 22.91 -27.70
CA THR A 111 -37.96 21.70 -28.02
C THR A 111 -37.48 20.93 -29.26
N GLY A 112 -36.32 21.29 -29.84
CA GLY A 112 -35.95 20.88 -31.20
C GLY A 112 -34.89 19.79 -31.39
N PHE A 113 -34.48 19.01 -30.39
CA PHE A 113 -33.31 18.10 -30.52
C PHE A 113 -33.51 16.62 -30.17
N THR A 114 -34.73 16.20 -29.84
CA THR A 114 -35.07 14.80 -29.60
C THR A 114 -34.85 13.83 -30.78
N PRO A 115 -34.86 14.22 -32.08
CA PRO A 115 -34.73 13.23 -33.18
C PRO A 115 -33.32 12.66 -33.36
N CYS A 116 -32.27 13.33 -32.85
CA CYS A 116 -30.88 12.97 -33.08
C CYS A 116 -30.31 11.99 -32.04
N LEU A 117 -31.02 11.79 -30.93
CA LEU A 117 -30.64 10.85 -29.89
C LEU A 117 -31.04 9.42 -30.29
N PRO A 118 -30.15 8.42 -30.14
CA PRO A 118 -30.52 7.00 -30.19
C PRO A 118 -31.76 6.73 -29.33
N ALA A 119 -32.66 5.84 -29.80
CA ALA A 119 -33.96 5.61 -29.18
C ALA A 119 -33.84 5.14 -27.71
N GLU A 120 -32.73 4.49 -27.40
CA GLU A 120 -32.35 3.91 -26.13
C GLU A 120 -32.04 5.01 -25.09
N LEU A 121 -31.40 6.11 -25.50
CA LEU A 121 -31.14 7.27 -24.64
C LEU A 121 -32.40 8.12 -24.43
N ARG A 122 -33.31 8.14 -25.41
CA ARG A 122 -34.61 8.82 -25.31
C ARG A 122 -35.52 8.19 -24.24
N ALA A 123 -35.42 6.89 -24.01
CA ALA A 123 -36.21 6.16 -23.01
C ALA A 123 -35.76 6.42 -21.56
N LEU A 124 -34.52 6.89 -21.38
CA LEU A 124 -33.92 7.18 -20.07
C LEU A 124 -34.09 8.65 -19.65
N LEU A 125 -34.59 9.51 -20.54
CA LEU A 125 -34.96 10.88 -20.20
C LEU A 125 -36.30 10.87 -19.45
N PRO A 126 -36.43 11.48 -18.26
CA PRO A 126 -37.74 11.65 -17.63
C PRO A 126 -38.66 12.43 -18.57
N ARG A 127 -39.92 12.00 -18.69
CA ARG A 127 -40.91 12.53 -19.67
C ARG A 127 -41.23 14.03 -19.51
N GLN A 128 -40.69 14.69 -18.49
CA GLN A 128 -40.70 16.15 -18.35
C GLN A 128 -39.29 16.61 -17.97
N LEU A 129 -38.79 17.60 -18.70
CA LEU A 129 -37.57 18.33 -18.36
C LEU A 129 -37.81 19.09 -17.05
N PHE A 130 -37.16 18.66 -15.97
CA PHE A 130 -37.11 19.43 -14.74
C PHE A 130 -35.80 20.23 -14.68
N ASN A 131 -35.89 21.52 -14.36
CA ASN A 131 -34.78 22.26 -13.80
C ASN A 131 -34.49 21.70 -12.40
N VAL A 132 -33.39 20.97 -12.22
CA VAL A 132 -32.97 20.56 -10.88
C VAL A 132 -32.27 21.73 -10.20
N LEU A 133 -32.99 22.44 -9.34
CA LEU A 133 -32.45 23.34 -8.33
C LEU A 133 -32.41 22.57 -7.00
N ALA A 134 -31.22 22.16 -6.56
CA ALA A 134 -31.02 21.65 -5.20
C ALA A 134 -30.28 22.71 -4.36
N TRP A 135 -30.91 23.16 -3.28
CA TRP A 135 -30.31 24.05 -2.28
C TRP A 135 -30.13 23.24 -0.98
N CYS A 136 -28.91 23.16 -0.45
CA CYS A 136 -28.66 22.72 0.92
C CYS A 136 -28.04 23.86 1.73
N ARG A 137 -28.45 24.03 2.99
CA ARG A 137 -27.75 24.87 3.96
C ARG A 137 -26.70 24.02 4.71
N PRO A 138 -25.67 24.65 5.29
CA PRO A 138 -24.71 23.94 6.13
C PRO A 138 -25.40 23.43 7.41
N GLY A 139 -25.46 22.11 7.62
CA GLY A 139 -25.85 21.50 8.89
C GLY A 139 -26.77 20.28 8.86
N ASP A 140 -27.31 19.88 7.71
CA ASP A 140 -28.30 18.77 7.68
C ASP A 140 -27.64 17.39 7.59
N GLU A 141 -27.77 16.59 8.66
CA GLU A 141 -27.37 15.18 8.75
C GLU A 141 -28.55 14.23 8.42
N ALA A 142 -29.04 14.21 7.18
CA ALA A 142 -29.70 13.03 6.57
C ALA A 142 -30.19 13.34 5.15
N TRP A 143 -30.02 12.37 4.25
CA TRP A 143 -30.65 12.39 2.93
C TRP A 143 -31.98 11.62 2.99
N HIS A 144 -33.06 12.23 2.52
CA HIS A 144 -34.28 11.51 2.16
C HIS A 144 -34.73 11.92 0.76
N VAL A 145 -35.09 10.92 -0.06
CA VAL A 145 -35.82 11.12 -1.30
C VAL A 145 -37.27 10.72 -1.03
N LEU A 146 -38.22 11.62 -1.31
CA LEU A 146 -39.65 11.33 -1.23
C LEU A 146 -40.17 10.99 -2.63
N ASP A 147 -40.95 9.90 -2.71
CA ASP A 147 -41.85 9.60 -3.84
C ASP A 147 -43.23 10.27 -3.60
N PRO A 148 -44.02 10.66 -4.63
CA PRO A 148 -45.30 11.34 -4.42
C PRO A 148 -46.41 10.46 -3.81
N SER A 149 -46.20 9.16 -3.60
CA SER A 149 -47.22 8.28 -3.00
C SER A 149 -47.04 7.99 -1.50
N GLY A 150 -45.92 8.41 -0.88
CA GLY A 150 -45.75 8.31 0.57
C GLY A 150 -45.56 6.90 1.15
N ALA A 151 -45.16 5.90 0.35
CA ALA A 151 -44.82 4.55 0.84
C ALA A 151 -43.33 4.23 0.70
N LEU A 152 -42.72 3.70 1.76
CA LEU A 152 -41.35 3.17 1.75
C LEU A 152 -41.33 1.78 1.09
N SER A 153 -40.66 1.62 -0.05
CA SER A 153 -40.19 0.31 -0.50
C SER A 153 -38.66 0.28 -0.43
N GLY A 154 -38.15 -0.69 0.33
CA GLY A 154 -36.74 -1.01 0.37
C GLY A 154 -36.45 -2.02 -0.72
N ASP A 155 -35.49 -1.72 -1.59
CA ASP A 155 -34.82 -2.77 -2.34
C ASP A 155 -33.33 -2.50 -2.46
N ARG A 156 -32.55 -3.47 -1.96
CA ARG A 156 -31.12 -3.35 -1.63
C ARG A 156 -30.25 -4.11 -2.65
N ALA A 157 -30.70 -4.23 -3.89
CA ALA A 157 -30.18 -5.19 -4.86
C ALA A 157 -29.31 -4.61 -5.99
N LEU A 158 -29.02 -3.30 -6.04
CA LEU A 158 -28.28 -2.71 -7.17
C LEU A 158 -26.77 -2.54 -6.96
N LEU A 159 -26.21 -3.04 -5.85
CA LEU A 159 -24.82 -2.78 -5.45
C LEU A 159 -23.86 -3.96 -5.63
N HIS A 160 -24.31 -5.08 -6.20
CA HIS A 160 -23.51 -6.31 -6.27
C HIS A 160 -22.95 -6.67 -7.67
N ASP A 161 -23.27 -5.93 -8.73
CA ASP A 161 -22.88 -6.28 -10.11
C ASP A 161 -21.74 -5.43 -10.72
N LEU A 162 -21.19 -4.46 -9.98
CA LEU A 162 -20.16 -3.55 -10.52
C LEU A 162 -18.70 -3.98 -10.29
N THR A 163 -18.44 -5.14 -9.68
CA THR A 163 -17.07 -5.57 -9.30
C THR A 163 -16.46 -6.69 -10.15
N ALA A 164 -16.99 -7.00 -11.33
CA ALA A 164 -16.41 -8.05 -12.17
C ALA A 164 -16.33 -7.64 -13.64
N HIS A 165 -15.27 -6.95 -14.05
CA HIS A 165 -14.60 -7.10 -15.37
C HIS A 165 -13.29 -6.29 -15.43
N PRO A 166 -12.20 -6.85 -16.00
CA PRO A 166 -10.92 -6.15 -16.15
C PRO A 166 -10.92 -5.25 -17.39
N THR A 167 -10.51 -3.99 -17.24
CA THR A 167 -10.35 -3.03 -18.35
C THR A 167 -8.98 -3.19 -19.02
N GLY A 168 -8.96 -3.26 -20.35
CA GLY A 168 -7.74 -3.24 -21.18
C GLY A 168 -7.12 -1.83 -21.33
N PRO A 169 -5.91 -1.72 -21.93
CA PRO A 169 -5.12 -0.50 -21.91
C PRO A 169 -5.44 0.43 -23.10
N GLY A 170 -5.59 1.73 -22.83
CA GLY A 170 -5.87 2.71 -23.89
C GLY A 170 -5.86 4.18 -23.46
N LEU A 171 -4.84 4.62 -22.72
CA LEU A 171 -4.60 6.06 -22.48
C LEU A 171 -3.27 6.46 -23.13
N LYS A 172 -3.29 7.40 -24.08
CA LYS A 172 -2.10 8.08 -24.59
C LYS A 172 -2.12 9.52 -24.14
N TRP A 173 -1.04 9.94 -23.50
CA TRP A 173 -0.93 11.24 -22.86
C TRP A 173 0.14 12.08 -23.57
N LEU A 174 -0.21 13.29 -24.00
CA LEU A 174 0.70 14.24 -24.67
C LEU A 174 0.65 15.57 -23.90
N GLY A 175 1.76 15.97 -23.28
CA GLY A 175 2.04 17.39 -23.00
C GLY A 175 2.16 17.86 -21.53
N SER A 176 3.04 17.27 -20.73
CA SER A 176 3.46 17.79 -19.41
C SER A 176 4.87 17.27 -19.12
N PRO A 177 5.72 18.08 -18.45
CA PRO A 177 7.08 17.68 -18.11
C PRO A 177 7.18 16.63 -16.99
N TRP A 178 6.05 16.09 -16.52
CA TRP A 178 6.03 15.10 -15.45
C TRP A 178 6.08 13.70 -16.09
N PRO A 179 7.04 12.84 -15.69
CA PRO A 179 7.07 11.46 -16.16
C PRO A 179 5.75 10.76 -15.81
N ALA A 180 5.23 9.94 -16.73
CA ALA A 180 4.01 9.14 -16.52
C ALA A 180 4.06 8.28 -15.24
N GLU A 181 5.26 8.03 -14.71
CA GLU A 181 5.59 7.31 -13.48
C GLU A 181 4.98 7.94 -12.21
N THR A 182 4.87 9.27 -12.15
CA THR A 182 4.32 9.97 -10.95
C THR A 182 2.81 9.74 -10.80
N LEU A 183 2.11 9.47 -11.92
CA LEU A 183 0.66 9.32 -11.92
C LEU A 183 0.22 7.92 -11.46
N TRP A 184 1.02 6.89 -11.76
CA TRP A 184 0.75 5.52 -11.29
C TRP A 184 0.86 5.41 -9.77
N GLU A 185 1.84 6.07 -9.16
CA GLU A 185 1.92 6.19 -7.70
C GLU A 185 0.67 6.90 -7.14
N VAL A 186 0.16 7.94 -7.78
CA VAL A 186 -1.04 8.68 -7.32
C VAL A 186 -2.36 7.91 -7.49
N LEU A 187 -2.47 7.08 -8.54
CA LEU A 187 -3.68 6.32 -8.84
C LEU A 187 -3.77 5.01 -8.03
N ASP A 188 -2.63 4.39 -7.71
CA ASP A 188 -2.55 3.21 -6.83
C ASP A 188 -2.28 3.55 -5.37
N LEU A 189 -2.01 4.82 -5.02
CA LEU A 189 -1.99 5.28 -3.64
C LEU A 189 -3.40 5.12 -3.07
N PRO A 190 -3.64 4.11 -2.21
CA PRO A 190 -4.87 4.09 -1.47
C PRO A 190 -4.77 5.31 -0.54
N SER A 191 -5.67 6.28 -0.67
CA SER A 191 -5.75 7.44 0.20
C SER A 191 -5.82 6.99 1.66
N GLY A 192 -4.66 6.83 2.30
CA GLY A 192 -4.54 6.25 3.64
C GLY A 192 -5.35 4.98 3.87
N THR A 193 -5.53 4.07 2.89
CA THR A 193 -6.26 2.82 3.18
C THR A 193 -5.46 2.11 4.27
N PRO A 194 -6.02 1.98 5.48
CA PRO A 194 -5.29 1.34 6.57
C PRO A 194 -4.92 -0.06 6.10
N ALA A 195 -3.71 -0.50 6.43
CA ALA A 195 -3.33 -1.90 6.24
C ALA A 195 -4.49 -2.78 6.73
N PRO A 196 -4.94 -3.78 5.96
CA PRO A 196 -6.15 -4.55 6.28
C PRO A 196 -6.15 -4.93 7.76
N THR A 197 -7.07 -4.33 8.52
CA THR A 197 -7.19 -4.45 9.98
C THR A 197 -8.12 -5.58 10.41
N GLY A 198 -8.49 -6.46 9.49
CA GLY A 198 -9.30 -7.65 9.79
C GLY A 198 -8.44 -8.83 10.22
N PRO A 199 -9.05 -9.85 10.85
CA PRO A 199 -8.38 -11.12 11.10
C PRO A 199 -7.82 -11.69 9.79
N ALA A 200 -6.79 -12.52 9.88
CA ALA A 200 -6.26 -13.24 8.73
C ALA A 200 -7.42 -13.92 7.97
N ARG A 201 -7.54 -13.60 6.68
CA ARG A 201 -8.53 -14.24 5.82
C ARG A 201 -8.03 -15.63 5.42
N GLY A 202 -8.93 -16.51 4.96
CA GLY A 202 -8.53 -17.86 4.53
C GLY A 202 -7.47 -17.87 3.42
N ASP A 203 -7.38 -16.79 2.64
CA ASP A 203 -6.37 -16.57 1.58
C ASP A 203 -5.01 -16.11 2.13
N ASP A 204 -4.90 -15.72 3.40
CA ASP A 204 -3.64 -15.27 4.01
C ASP A 204 -2.73 -16.43 4.40
N ARG A 205 -3.22 -17.67 4.42
CA ARG A 205 -2.47 -18.83 4.92
C ARG A 205 -1.27 -19.16 4.04
N GLY A 206 -0.07 -19.11 4.62
CA GLY A 206 1.13 -19.55 3.93
C GLY A 206 1.27 -21.09 3.86
N GLU A 207 2.07 -21.55 2.90
CA GLU A 207 2.51 -22.94 2.77
C GLU A 207 3.66 -23.21 3.77
N GLU A 208 3.57 -24.28 4.56
CA GLU A 208 4.65 -24.66 5.49
C GLU A 208 5.91 -25.06 4.71
N VAL A 209 7.02 -24.37 4.96
CA VAL A 209 8.34 -24.64 4.35
C VAL A 209 9.14 -25.61 5.21
N PHE A 210 9.19 -25.36 6.51
CA PHE A 210 9.89 -26.22 7.46
C PHE A 210 9.42 -25.98 8.90
N ARG A 211 9.78 -26.91 9.78
CA ARG A 211 9.42 -26.92 11.19
C ARG A 211 10.62 -27.22 12.07
N CYS A 212 10.68 -26.61 13.24
CA CYS A 212 11.68 -26.84 14.26
C CYS A 212 10.99 -27.12 15.59
N ARG A 213 11.62 -27.95 16.41
CA ARG A 213 11.25 -28.15 17.81
C ARG A 213 12.48 -27.85 18.66
N ASP A 214 12.29 -27.20 19.80
CA ASP A 214 13.38 -26.98 20.74
C ASP A 214 13.73 -28.27 21.50
N ASP A 215 14.88 -28.28 22.19
CA ASP A 215 15.36 -29.46 22.93
C ASP A 215 14.44 -29.86 24.10
N SER A 216 13.63 -28.93 24.61
CA SER A 216 12.64 -29.26 25.65
C SER A 216 11.48 -30.09 25.09
N GLY A 217 11.29 -30.04 23.76
CA GLY A 217 10.12 -30.59 23.11
C GLY A 217 8.85 -29.77 23.32
N LEU A 218 8.89 -28.62 24.00
CA LEU A 218 7.68 -27.86 24.28
C LEU A 218 7.45 -26.73 23.28
N ILE A 219 8.50 -26.16 22.69
CA ILE A 219 8.36 -25.12 21.67
C ILE A 219 8.42 -25.78 20.30
N THR A 220 7.38 -25.52 19.50
CA THR A 220 7.38 -25.81 18.07
C THR A 220 7.31 -24.50 17.31
N THR A 221 8.21 -24.32 16.35
CA THR A 221 8.13 -23.22 15.37
C THR A 221 7.97 -23.79 13.97
N ALA A 222 7.21 -23.12 13.12
CA ALA A 222 7.13 -23.46 11.70
C ALA A 222 7.20 -22.19 10.85
N VAL A 223 7.81 -22.31 9.68
CA VAL A 223 7.95 -21.21 8.72
C VAL A 223 6.97 -21.43 7.59
N PHE A 224 6.20 -20.41 7.26
CA PHE A 224 5.19 -20.42 6.22
C PHE A 224 5.55 -19.41 5.14
N ARG A 225 5.40 -19.78 3.87
CA ARG A 225 5.70 -18.96 2.70
C ARG A 225 4.43 -18.63 1.94
N ARG A 226 4.36 -17.41 1.40
CA ARG A 226 3.35 -17.01 0.42
C ARG A 226 4.02 -16.15 -0.66
N ASP A 227 3.70 -16.43 -1.91
CA ASP A 227 4.06 -15.58 -3.04
C ASP A 227 2.90 -14.63 -3.37
N SER A 228 3.22 -13.45 -3.85
CA SER A 228 2.25 -12.51 -4.40
C SER A 228 1.60 -13.06 -5.68
N ASP A 229 0.34 -12.73 -5.93
CA ASP A 229 -0.45 -13.23 -7.07
C ASP A 229 0.03 -12.76 -8.46
N GLY A 230 1.06 -11.91 -8.52
CA GLY A 230 1.59 -11.40 -9.77
C GLY A 230 2.81 -10.50 -9.61
N SER A 231 3.29 -10.01 -10.74
CA SER A 231 4.37 -9.04 -10.81
C SER A 231 3.81 -7.62 -10.77
N HIS A 232 4.20 -6.83 -9.77
CA HIS A 232 3.72 -5.45 -9.57
C HIS A 232 4.90 -4.54 -9.23
N PRO A 233 4.87 -3.25 -9.59
CA PRO A 233 5.90 -2.29 -9.19
C PRO A 233 5.91 -2.07 -7.66
N LEU A 234 4.77 -2.30 -7.02
CA LEU A 234 4.52 -2.03 -5.61
C LEU A 234 3.69 -3.17 -5.00
N HIS A 235 4.15 -3.69 -3.87
CA HIS A 235 3.40 -4.64 -3.03
C HIS A 235 3.18 -4.01 -1.65
N LEU A 236 1.93 -3.73 -1.32
CA LEU A 236 1.55 -3.10 -0.05
C LEU A 236 0.86 -4.11 0.87
N GLY A 237 1.56 -4.50 1.92
CA GLY A 237 0.95 -5.15 3.07
C GLY A 237 0.45 -6.55 2.80
N MET A 238 1.17 -7.33 2.00
CA MET A 238 0.89 -8.75 1.82
C MET A 238 0.96 -9.45 3.16
N ARG A 239 -0.11 -10.18 3.51
CA ARG A 239 -0.27 -10.88 4.79
C ARG A 239 0.06 -12.36 4.62
N ILE A 240 0.81 -12.90 5.58
CA ILE A 240 1.15 -14.32 5.68
C ILE A 240 0.72 -14.80 7.05
N GLY A 241 -0.37 -15.55 7.09
CA GLY A 241 -0.93 -16.19 8.27
C GLY A 241 -0.27 -17.54 8.56
N VAL A 242 -0.47 -18.00 9.78
CA VAL A 242 -0.07 -19.32 10.29
C VAL A 242 -1.33 -20.12 10.66
N PRO A 243 -1.25 -21.45 10.80
CA PRO A 243 -2.36 -22.25 11.31
C PRO A 243 -2.87 -21.77 12.67
N ASP A 244 -4.16 -22.01 12.95
CA ASP A 244 -4.87 -21.49 14.12
C ASP A 244 -4.32 -21.97 15.47
N ASP A 245 -3.52 -23.04 15.48
CA ASP A 245 -2.84 -23.57 16.68
C ASP A 245 -1.51 -22.87 16.99
N MET A 246 -1.09 -21.92 16.14
CA MET A 246 0.14 -21.14 16.28
C MET A 246 -0.16 -19.64 16.40
N VAL A 247 0.85 -18.89 16.86
CA VAL A 247 0.85 -17.42 16.84
C VAL A 247 2.04 -16.91 16.04
N VAL A 248 1.85 -15.81 15.31
CA VAL A 248 2.94 -15.22 14.50
C VAL A 248 3.92 -14.48 15.40
N VAL A 249 5.21 -14.83 15.30
CA VAL A 249 6.28 -14.20 16.12
C VAL A 249 7.42 -13.58 15.33
N GLY A 250 7.49 -13.88 14.03
CA GLY A 250 8.56 -13.40 13.16
C GLY A 250 8.21 -13.62 11.69
N GLY A 251 9.12 -13.21 10.81
CA GLY A 251 8.96 -13.39 9.38
C GLY A 251 9.98 -12.59 8.57
N GLY A 252 9.89 -12.72 7.26
CA GLY A 252 10.86 -12.20 6.31
C GLY A 252 10.25 -11.99 4.95
N ALA A 253 11.03 -11.47 4.01
CA ALA A 253 10.59 -11.23 2.65
C ALA A 253 11.76 -11.28 1.67
N VAL A 254 11.47 -11.70 0.44
CA VAL A 254 12.42 -11.73 -0.68
C VAL A 254 11.76 -11.13 -1.90
N THR A 255 12.48 -10.20 -2.53
CA THR A 255 12.13 -9.63 -3.83
C THR A 255 13.14 -10.10 -4.88
N HIS A 256 13.08 -9.51 -6.08
CA HIS A 256 14.06 -9.75 -7.13
C HIS A 256 15.24 -8.77 -7.04
N GLY A 257 16.45 -9.28 -7.24
CA GLY A 257 17.68 -8.49 -7.21
C GLY A 257 18.05 -7.80 -8.52
N GLU A 258 17.44 -8.17 -9.65
CA GLU A 258 17.86 -7.76 -11.00
C GLU A 258 16.69 -7.43 -11.93
N PRO A 259 16.88 -6.56 -12.96
CA PRO A 259 18.10 -5.80 -13.25
C PRO A 259 18.29 -4.59 -12.31
N HIS A 260 17.23 -3.87 -11.98
CA HIS A 260 17.20 -2.76 -11.01
C HIS A 260 16.73 -3.20 -9.63
N GLY A 261 16.11 -4.39 -9.54
CA GLY A 261 15.52 -5.03 -8.37
C GLY A 261 14.40 -4.24 -7.72
N ALA A 262 13.82 -4.85 -6.69
CA ALA A 262 12.90 -4.19 -5.79
C ALA A 262 13.38 -4.34 -4.34
N LEU A 263 12.90 -3.46 -3.47
CA LEU A 263 13.48 -3.22 -2.17
C LEU A 263 12.40 -3.33 -1.10
N LEU A 264 12.78 -3.84 0.06
CA LEU A 264 11.84 -4.08 1.15
C LEU A 264 11.46 -2.78 1.84
N THR A 265 10.17 -2.63 2.13
CA THR A 265 9.63 -1.53 2.93
C THR A 265 8.88 -2.01 4.17
N ALA A 266 8.54 -3.30 4.27
CA ALA A 266 8.04 -3.87 5.52
C ALA A 266 8.35 -5.37 5.67
N SER A 267 8.54 -5.77 6.92
CA SER A 267 8.50 -7.14 7.43
C SER A 267 8.17 -7.02 8.91
N CYS A 268 6.90 -7.05 9.29
CA CYS A 268 6.45 -6.74 10.65
C CYS A 268 5.19 -7.51 11.05
N PRO A 269 4.86 -7.62 12.35
CA PRO A 269 3.57 -8.14 12.79
C PRO A 269 2.42 -7.33 12.20
N SER A 270 1.31 -8.00 11.89
CA SER A 270 0.06 -7.32 11.56
C SER A 270 -0.51 -6.60 12.79
N PRO A 271 -1.30 -5.51 12.62
CA PRO A 271 -1.89 -4.80 13.75
C PRO A 271 -2.77 -5.66 14.66
N ASP A 272 -3.43 -6.67 14.08
CA ASP A 272 -4.26 -7.66 14.77
C ASP A 272 -3.46 -8.85 15.32
N GLY A 273 -2.15 -8.95 15.03
CA GLY A 273 -1.28 -10.05 15.47
C GLY A 273 -1.51 -11.40 14.79
N GLY A 274 -2.49 -11.51 13.88
CA GLY A 274 -2.86 -12.75 13.19
C GLY A 274 -2.02 -13.10 11.96
N ALA A 275 -1.18 -12.18 11.47
CA ALA A 275 -0.36 -12.39 10.29
C ALA A 275 1.01 -11.69 10.40
N TRP A 276 1.96 -12.12 9.58
CA TRP A 276 3.14 -11.34 9.25
C TRP A 276 2.86 -10.49 8.00
N VAL A 277 3.24 -9.22 8.03
CA VAL A 277 3.00 -8.27 6.95
C VAL A 277 4.31 -7.93 6.27
N VAL A 278 4.35 -8.08 4.96
CA VAL A 278 5.51 -7.73 4.13
C VAL A 278 5.10 -6.73 3.05
N SER A 279 6.04 -5.87 2.68
CA SER A 279 5.86 -4.90 1.60
C SER A 279 7.18 -4.69 0.87
N SER A 280 7.08 -4.38 -0.42
CA SER A 280 8.20 -4.02 -1.27
C SER A 280 7.79 -3.04 -2.34
N LYS A 281 8.76 -2.32 -2.90
CA LYS A 281 8.56 -1.45 -4.05
C LYS A 281 9.80 -1.42 -4.92
N ASP A 282 9.61 -1.10 -6.18
CA ASP A 282 10.67 -0.52 -6.99
C ASP A 282 11.02 0.90 -6.49
N HIS A 283 11.93 1.58 -7.18
CA HIS A 283 12.36 2.91 -6.79
C HIS A 283 12.45 3.79 -8.05
N LEU A 284 13.49 4.60 -8.20
CA LEU A 284 13.63 5.55 -9.33
C LEU A 284 13.52 4.93 -10.74
N VAL A 285 13.66 3.62 -10.87
CA VAL A 285 13.41 2.91 -12.12
C VAL A 285 12.37 1.85 -11.83
N ALA A 286 11.29 1.88 -12.60
CA ALA A 286 10.20 0.95 -12.46
C ALA A 286 10.69 -0.49 -12.67
N GLN A 287 10.30 -1.37 -11.76
CA GLN A 287 10.56 -2.79 -11.90
C GLN A 287 9.41 -3.59 -11.28
N PRO A 288 8.43 -3.99 -12.10
CA PRO A 288 7.48 -5.01 -11.71
C PRO A 288 8.22 -6.25 -11.21
N HIS A 289 7.85 -6.72 -10.02
CA HIS A 289 8.46 -7.87 -9.37
C HIS A 289 7.40 -8.69 -8.64
N THR A 290 7.69 -9.96 -8.38
CA THR A 290 6.95 -10.75 -7.38
C THR A 290 7.56 -10.53 -6.00
N LEU A 291 6.75 -10.71 -4.96
CA LEU A 291 7.18 -10.68 -3.57
C LEU A 291 6.92 -12.05 -2.94
N THR A 292 7.96 -12.65 -2.36
CA THR A 292 7.83 -13.85 -1.51
C THR A 292 7.90 -13.42 -0.06
N GLY A 293 6.84 -13.65 0.70
CA GLY A 293 6.76 -13.36 2.13
C GLY A 293 6.86 -14.62 2.98
N TYR A 294 7.36 -14.45 4.21
CA TYR A 294 7.50 -15.52 5.18
C TYR A 294 6.91 -15.11 6.52
N ALA A 295 6.23 -16.02 7.20
CA ALA A 295 5.81 -15.92 8.59
C ALA A 295 6.41 -17.05 9.42
N ILE A 296 6.72 -16.79 10.68
CA ILE A 296 7.17 -17.78 11.65
C ILE A 296 6.07 -17.92 12.69
N GLY A 297 5.43 -19.09 12.71
CA GLY A 297 4.48 -19.49 13.73
C GLY A 297 5.19 -20.10 14.93
N LEU A 298 4.69 -19.83 16.14
CA LEU A 298 5.15 -20.44 17.39
C LEU A 298 3.96 -21.08 18.11
N ALA A 299 4.17 -22.30 18.59
CA ALA A 299 3.29 -23.01 19.50
C ALA A 299 4.07 -23.49 20.72
N VAL A 300 3.39 -23.57 21.86
CA VAL A 300 3.94 -24.15 23.08
C VAL A 300 3.01 -25.24 23.56
N ASP A 301 3.52 -26.47 23.67
CA ASP A 301 2.73 -27.62 24.11
C ASP A 301 2.11 -27.34 25.49
N GLY A 302 0.79 -27.57 25.62
CA GLY A 302 0.05 -27.30 26.84
C GLY A 302 -0.31 -25.82 27.07
N VAL A 303 -0.03 -24.93 26.11
CA VAL A 303 -0.47 -23.53 26.12
C VAL A 303 -1.25 -23.23 24.84
N GLY A 304 -2.54 -22.93 24.98
CA GLY A 304 -3.37 -22.58 23.82
C GLY A 304 -2.91 -21.28 23.13
N PRO A 305 -3.13 -21.11 21.82
CA PRO A 305 -2.67 -19.95 21.04
C PRO A 305 -3.21 -18.63 21.59
N ALA A 306 -4.47 -18.59 22.03
CA ALA A 306 -5.06 -17.41 22.66
C ALA A 306 -4.35 -17.01 23.97
N GLN A 307 -3.98 -18.00 24.80
CA GLN A 307 -3.22 -17.75 26.03
C GLN A 307 -1.79 -17.29 25.73
N LEU A 308 -1.15 -17.92 24.75
CA LEU A 308 0.19 -17.56 24.30
C LEU A 308 0.22 -16.10 23.79
N ALA A 309 -0.70 -15.73 22.89
CA ALA A 309 -0.82 -14.38 22.35
C ALA A 309 -1.13 -13.32 23.42
N SER A 310 -2.10 -13.58 24.30
CA SER A 310 -2.61 -12.57 25.24
C SER A 310 -1.83 -12.45 26.55
N ARG A 311 -1.13 -13.51 26.99
CA ARG A 311 -0.50 -13.54 28.33
C ARG A 311 1.00 -13.73 28.32
N LEU A 312 1.57 -14.28 27.26
CA LEU A 312 2.99 -14.63 27.20
C LEU A 312 3.73 -13.79 26.16
N LEU A 313 3.07 -13.37 25.08
CA LEU A 313 3.67 -12.51 24.09
C LEU A 313 3.42 -11.03 24.36
N SER A 314 4.37 -10.23 23.91
CA SER A 314 4.28 -8.78 23.86
C SER A 314 4.81 -8.31 22.51
N VAL A 315 4.13 -7.34 21.90
CA VAL A 315 4.60 -6.65 20.70
C VAL A 315 4.71 -5.17 21.04
N ARG A 316 5.93 -4.63 20.99
CA ARG A 316 6.17 -3.19 21.17
C ARG A 316 6.51 -2.56 19.83
N ARG A 317 5.81 -1.48 19.49
CA ARG A 317 6.10 -0.63 18.35
C ARG A 317 6.72 0.68 18.83
N VAL A 318 7.79 1.12 18.17
CA VAL A 318 8.38 2.46 18.35
C VAL A 318 8.52 3.12 16.99
N ARG A 319 8.00 4.33 16.87
CA ARG A 319 8.13 5.15 15.66
C ARG A 319 9.31 6.11 15.79
N GLY A 320 10.16 6.13 14.78
CA GLY A 320 11.26 7.10 14.65
C GLY A 320 10.78 8.48 14.21
N THR A 321 11.66 9.47 14.31
CA THR A 321 11.41 10.82 13.80
C THR A 321 11.54 10.89 12.28
N VAL A 322 10.93 11.91 11.66
CA VAL A 322 11.09 12.17 10.23
C VAL A 322 12.55 12.56 9.94
N ALA A 323 13.22 11.83 9.05
CA ALA A 323 14.59 12.11 8.62
C ALA A 323 14.86 11.49 7.23
N ALA A 324 15.90 11.98 6.54
CA ALA A 324 16.40 11.37 5.29
C ALA A 324 16.95 9.94 5.51
N HIS A 325 17.51 9.68 6.69
CA HIS A 325 18.02 8.38 7.11
C HIS A 325 17.40 7.99 8.47
N PRO A 326 16.10 7.68 8.52
CA PRO A 326 15.41 7.49 9.78
C PRO A 326 15.82 6.17 10.43
N SER A 327 15.89 6.18 11.76
CA SER A 327 16.14 5.01 12.58
C SER A 327 15.19 4.97 13.78
N ALA A 328 14.90 3.76 14.26
CA ALA A 328 14.12 3.55 15.47
C ALA A 328 14.54 2.25 16.16
N SER A 329 14.40 2.21 17.48
CA SER A 329 14.68 1.03 18.30
C SER A 329 13.51 0.71 19.21
N ALA A 330 13.02 -0.53 19.17
CA ALA A 330 11.99 -1.03 20.07
C ALA A 330 12.59 -2.06 21.03
N ALA A 331 12.40 -1.91 22.34
CA ALA A 331 12.86 -2.87 23.33
C ALA A 331 11.75 -3.82 23.77
N ALA A 332 12.07 -5.10 23.96
CA ALA A 332 11.17 -6.00 24.67
C ALA A 332 10.89 -5.43 26.08
N PRO A 333 9.65 -5.48 26.58
CA PRO A 333 9.33 -4.97 27.91
C PRO A 333 10.03 -5.77 29.00
N GLU A 334 10.13 -5.19 30.20
CA GLU A 334 10.65 -5.90 31.36
C GLU A 334 9.89 -7.22 31.60
N GLY A 335 10.60 -8.25 32.06
CA GLY A 335 10.05 -9.59 32.24
C GLY A 335 9.81 -10.35 30.93
N HIS A 336 10.24 -9.83 29.77
CA HIS A 336 10.18 -10.52 28.49
C HIS A 336 11.58 -10.65 27.87
N VAL A 337 11.78 -11.74 27.14
CA VAL A 337 12.95 -12.02 26.31
C VAL A 337 12.60 -11.65 24.88
N LEU A 338 13.44 -10.85 24.21
CA LEU A 338 13.28 -10.53 22.79
C LEU A 338 13.47 -11.80 21.95
N ILE A 339 12.42 -12.25 21.27
CA ILE A 339 12.43 -13.46 20.43
C ILE A 339 12.39 -13.16 18.93
N GLY A 340 12.08 -11.92 18.56
CA GLY A 340 11.98 -11.48 17.18
C GLY A 340 11.71 -9.98 17.10
N GLY A 341 11.53 -9.50 15.89
CA GLY A 341 11.15 -8.13 15.62
C GLY A 341 10.94 -7.90 14.14
N GLY A 342 10.68 -6.65 13.78
CA GLY A 342 10.34 -6.29 12.42
C GLY A 342 10.46 -4.81 12.15
N PHE A 343 10.17 -4.43 10.91
CA PHE A 343 10.28 -3.07 10.44
C PHE A 343 9.12 -2.68 9.52
N ARG A 344 8.82 -1.39 9.51
CA ARG A 344 8.05 -0.74 8.45
C ARG A 344 8.68 0.61 8.15
N VAL A 345 9.00 0.85 6.88
CA VAL A 345 9.38 2.16 6.38
C VAL A 345 8.11 2.87 5.98
N ASN A 346 7.78 3.97 6.65
CA ASN A 346 6.63 4.79 6.29
C ASN A 346 7.10 5.79 5.23
N TRP A 347 7.45 5.27 4.05
CA TRP A 347 8.21 5.94 3.00
C TRP A 347 7.53 7.18 2.39
N HIS A 348 6.30 7.49 2.80
CA HIS A 348 5.58 8.74 2.48
C HIS A 348 5.27 9.63 3.70
N ASP A 349 5.51 9.17 4.93
CA ASP A 349 5.31 10.01 6.11
C ASP A 349 6.29 11.18 6.07
N GLY A 350 5.88 12.39 6.47
CA GLY A 350 6.81 13.50 6.72
C GLY A 350 7.10 14.44 5.55
N THR A 351 6.57 14.17 4.35
CA THR A 351 6.56 15.15 3.25
C THR A 351 5.19 15.22 2.59
N GLN A 352 4.79 16.41 2.14
CA GLN A 352 3.62 16.56 1.27
C GLN A 352 3.97 16.37 -0.22
N ALA A 353 5.26 16.28 -0.53
CA ALA A 353 5.76 16.09 -1.88
C ALA A 353 5.76 14.60 -2.22
N LEU A 354 5.16 14.27 -3.36
CA LEU A 354 5.35 12.97 -3.99
C LEU A 354 6.83 12.77 -4.28
N GLY A 355 7.31 11.56 -4.09
CA GLY A 355 8.70 11.22 -4.35
C GLY A 355 8.99 9.77 -4.01
N PRO A 356 10.22 9.33 -4.29
CA PRO A 356 10.52 7.90 -4.38
C PRO A 356 10.59 7.20 -3.01
N GLY A 357 10.55 7.97 -1.92
CA GLY A 357 10.53 7.51 -0.54
C GLY A 357 11.85 6.96 -0.03
N SER A 358 11.85 6.54 1.24
CA SER A 358 12.97 5.80 1.83
C SER A 358 12.77 4.29 1.74
N LEU A 359 13.87 3.56 1.89
CA LEU A 359 13.97 2.12 1.72
C LEU A 359 14.76 1.49 2.88
N ALA A 360 14.41 0.28 3.28
CA ALA A 360 15.03 -0.35 4.44
C ALA A 360 16.51 -0.67 4.19
N THR A 361 17.33 -0.42 5.19
CA THR A 361 18.76 -0.80 5.21
C THR A 361 19.09 -1.74 6.36
N ALA A 362 18.28 -1.74 7.42
CA ALA A 362 18.49 -2.64 8.56
C ALA A 362 17.19 -2.95 9.32
N SER A 363 17.14 -4.17 9.87
CA SER A 363 16.14 -4.69 10.80
C SER A 363 16.74 -5.85 11.58
N PHE A 364 17.27 -5.62 12.78
CA PHE A 364 18.10 -6.61 13.48
C PHE A 364 18.04 -6.47 15.02
N PRO A 365 18.40 -7.52 15.79
CA PRO A 365 18.50 -7.40 17.24
C PRO A 365 19.70 -6.52 17.64
N LEU A 366 19.45 -5.53 18.47
CA LEU A 366 20.45 -4.63 19.04
C LEU A 366 20.58 -4.87 20.56
N ASN A 367 21.82 -4.99 21.04
CA ASN A 367 22.20 -5.14 22.46
C ASN A 367 21.49 -6.30 23.19
N GLY A 368 20.96 -7.26 22.44
CA GLY A 368 20.26 -8.41 23.00
C GLY A 368 18.96 -8.09 23.74
N THR A 369 18.37 -6.90 23.64
CA THR A 369 17.06 -6.60 24.26
C THR A 369 16.17 -5.73 23.39
N SER A 370 16.73 -5.14 22.34
CA SER A 370 16.03 -4.25 21.42
C SER A 370 16.12 -4.73 19.99
N TRP A 371 15.21 -4.25 19.16
CA TRP A 371 15.17 -4.43 17.72
C TRP A 371 15.36 -3.07 17.05
N GLU A 372 16.42 -2.95 16.25
CA GLU A 372 16.82 -1.73 15.55
C GLU A 372 16.37 -1.79 14.10
N VAL A 373 15.84 -0.67 13.61
CA VAL A 373 15.42 -0.47 12.23
C VAL A 373 16.07 0.78 11.68
N ARG A 374 16.54 0.71 10.41
CA ARG A 374 17.08 1.85 9.68
C ARG A 374 16.57 1.85 8.25
N ALA A 375 16.39 3.05 7.70
CA ALA A 375 16.11 3.29 6.30
C ALA A 375 16.92 4.47 5.78
N LYS A 376 16.90 4.67 4.47
CA LYS A 376 17.41 5.88 3.82
C LYS A 376 16.62 6.21 2.57
N ASP A 377 16.57 7.48 2.22
CA ASP A 377 16.36 7.90 0.85
C ASP A 377 17.58 7.53 -0.03
N HIS A 378 17.36 7.50 -1.33
CA HIS A 378 18.40 7.07 -2.27
C HIS A 378 18.38 7.95 -3.52
N LEU A 379 19.50 8.64 -3.74
CA LEU A 379 19.75 9.65 -4.78
C LEU A 379 18.89 10.93 -4.71
N LEU A 380 17.59 10.80 -4.44
CA LEU A 380 16.69 11.93 -4.23
C LEU A 380 16.24 12.01 -2.77
N PRO A 381 16.48 13.14 -2.09
CA PRO A 381 16.05 13.29 -0.71
C PRO A 381 14.54 13.14 -0.54
N HIS A 382 14.13 12.24 0.37
CA HIS A 382 12.72 12.05 0.71
C HIS A 382 12.59 11.58 2.17
N PRO A 383 12.65 12.54 3.12
CA PRO A 383 12.59 12.24 4.54
C PRO A 383 11.33 11.49 4.93
N CYS A 384 11.47 10.46 5.76
CA CYS A 384 10.32 9.69 6.24
C CYS A 384 10.48 9.20 7.68
N THR A 385 9.46 8.52 8.23
CA THR A 385 9.59 7.79 9.50
C THR A 385 9.78 6.29 9.28
N VAL A 386 10.25 5.60 10.31
CA VAL A 386 10.24 4.13 10.38
C VAL A 386 9.54 3.66 11.66
N ASP A 387 8.93 2.49 11.62
CA ASP A 387 8.44 1.79 12.80
C ASP A 387 9.32 0.56 13.07
N ALA A 388 9.88 0.49 14.27
CA ALA A 388 10.56 -0.68 14.80
C ALA A 388 9.59 -1.51 15.65
N TYR A 389 9.63 -2.82 15.48
CA TYR A 389 8.82 -3.77 16.24
C TYR A 389 9.73 -4.72 17.04
N ALA A 390 9.44 -4.89 18.33
CA ALA A 390 10.05 -5.90 19.17
C ALA A 390 8.99 -6.90 19.62
N VAL A 391 9.24 -8.18 19.35
CA VAL A 391 8.40 -9.30 19.80
C VAL A 391 9.08 -9.96 20.99
N GLY A 392 8.45 -9.89 22.15
CA GLY A 392 8.96 -10.44 23.40
C GLY A 392 8.11 -11.61 23.90
N LEU A 393 8.76 -12.67 24.38
CA LEU A 393 8.13 -13.77 25.11
C LEU A 393 8.44 -13.65 26.60
N ARG A 394 7.45 -13.84 27.47
CA ARG A 394 7.62 -13.77 28.93
C ARG A 394 8.79 -14.66 29.36
N SER A 395 9.71 -14.09 30.14
CA SER A 395 11.00 -14.71 30.47
C SER A 395 10.89 -16.01 31.27
N SER A 396 9.77 -16.20 31.97
CA SER A 396 9.41 -17.46 32.60
C SER A 396 7.89 -17.63 32.71
N PHE A 397 7.42 -18.86 32.59
CA PHE A 397 6.01 -19.22 32.76
C PHE A 397 5.85 -20.71 33.08
N THR A 398 4.63 -21.12 33.43
CA THR A 398 4.32 -22.48 33.84
C THR A 398 3.62 -23.23 32.71
N VAL A 399 4.08 -24.46 32.43
CA VAL A 399 3.45 -25.42 31.51
C VAL A 399 3.17 -26.69 32.31
N ALA A 400 1.91 -27.13 32.34
CA ALA A 400 1.47 -28.33 33.08
C ALA A 400 1.97 -28.38 34.54
N GLY A 401 1.95 -27.25 35.25
CA GLY A 401 2.37 -27.16 36.66
C GLY A 401 3.88 -27.02 36.88
N ARG A 402 4.71 -27.15 35.85
CA ARG A 402 6.17 -26.96 35.93
C ARG A 402 6.59 -25.60 35.37
N ARG A 403 7.50 -24.91 36.07
CA ARG A 403 8.02 -23.61 35.67
C ARG A 403 9.21 -23.74 34.72
N TYR A 404 9.19 -22.96 33.65
CA TYR A 404 10.26 -22.87 32.65
C TYR A 404 10.75 -21.44 32.51
N ARG A 405 12.04 -21.29 32.25
CA ARG A 405 12.66 -20.06 31.75
C ARG A 405 12.83 -20.15 30.24
N VAL A 406 12.69 -19.01 29.58
CA VAL A 406 13.01 -18.85 28.16
C VAL A 406 14.50 -18.59 28.05
N ASP A 407 15.23 -19.54 27.47
CA ASP A 407 16.60 -19.34 27.02
C ASP A 407 16.59 -18.91 25.55
N ARG A 408 17.46 -17.98 25.20
CA ARG A 408 17.50 -17.37 23.88
C ARG A 408 18.89 -17.40 23.31
N ARG A 409 18.95 -17.76 22.02
CA ARG A 409 20.13 -17.64 21.18
C ARG A 409 19.96 -16.59 20.11
N VAL A 410 21.02 -15.82 19.87
CA VAL A 410 21.18 -14.96 18.70
C VAL A 410 22.40 -15.48 17.93
N ALA A 411 22.23 -15.80 16.66
CA ALA A 411 23.32 -16.10 15.75
C ALA A 411 23.45 -14.98 14.72
N SER A 412 24.67 -14.71 14.27
CA SER A 412 24.91 -13.75 13.20
C SER A 412 26.11 -14.14 12.33
N ALA A 413 26.06 -13.80 11.05
CA ALA A 413 27.17 -14.00 10.12
C ALA A 413 27.25 -12.84 9.11
N PRO A 414 28.44 -12.26 8.84
CA PRO A 414 28.65 -11.24 7.82
C PRO A 414 28.90 -11.84 6.42
N SER A 415 28.74 -11.04 5.36
CA SER A 415 28.98 -11.40 3.94
C SER A 415 30.46 -11.57 3.54
N GLY A 416 31.39 -11.51 4.49
CA GLY A 416 32.84 -11.68 4.29
C GLY A 416 33.54 -10.48 3.62
N THR A 417 33.15 -10.12 2.39
CA THR A 417 33.76 -9.04 1.62
C THR A 417 32.77 -7.92 1.31
N ARG A 418 33.30 -6.70 1.10
CA ARG A 418 32.51 -5.56 0.61
C ARG A 418 32.25 -5.73 -0.89
N THR A 419 31.00 -5.78 -1.30
CA THR A 419 30.58 -5.88 -2.71
C THR A 419 29.37 -4.97 -2.95
N THR A 420 28.95 -4.76 -4.20
CA THR A 420 27.74 -3.96 -4.47
C THR A 420 26.45 -4.69 -4.07
N ARG A 421 26.51 -6.02 -3.99
CA ARG A 421 25.39 -6.90 -3.64
C ARG A 421 25.81 -7.88 -2.56
N PRO A 422 26.03 -7.40 -1.33
CA PRO A 422 26.47 -8.28 -0.26
C PRO A 422 25.37 -9.29 0.08
N SER A 423 25.77 -10.53 0.32
CA SER A 423 24.89 -11.59 0.78
C SER A 423 25.55 -12.34 1.92
N ALA A 424 24.80 -12.56 2.98
CA ALA A 424 25.25 -13.27 4.17
C ALA A 424 24.24 -14.38 4.48
N VAL A 425 24.74 -15.50 4.98
CA VAL A 425 23.91 -16.58 5.50
C VAL A 425 24.47 -17.01 6.84
N VAL A 426 23.61 -17.04 7.85
CA VAL A 426 23.94 -17.59 9.16
C VAL A 426 23.23 -18.93 9.32
N THR A 427 23.99 -19.96 9.67
CA THR A 427 23.43 -21.25 10.07
C THR A 427 22.94 -21.16 11.52
N PHE A 428 21.72 -21.63 11.76
CA PHE A 428 21.04 -21.67 13.06
C PHE A 428 20.80 -23.13 13.48
N ASP A 429 21.78 -23.99 13.31
CA ASP A 429 21.71 -25.40 13.69
C ASP A 429 22.45 -25.69 15.02
N GLY A 430 22.18 -26.88 15.58
CA GLY A 430 23.02 -27.49 16.63
C GLY A 430 22.91 -26.89 18.04
N SER A 431 21.95 -26.01 18.31
CA SER A 431 21.84 -25.35 19.63
C SER A 431 20.62 -25.75 20.45
N GLY A 432 19.73 -26.58 19.90
CA GLY A 432 18.48 -26.95 20.57
C GLY A 432 17.44 -25.83 20.68
N HIS A 433 17.66 -24.71 19.99
CA HIS A 433 16.72 -23.59 19.94
C HIS A 433 15.87 -23.66 18.67
N ALA A 434 14.58 -23.36 18.79
CA ALA A 434 13.67 -23.21 17.68
C ALA A 434 13.75 -21.77 17.12
N LEU A 435 13.82 -21.59 15.79
CA LEU A 435 13.95 -20.28 15.14
C LEU A 435 12.67 -19.46 15.30
N THR A 436 12.77 -18.25 15.85
CA THR A 436 11.63 -17.35 16.09
C THR A 436 11.74 -16.00 15.39
N GLY A 437 12.93 -15.61 14.94
CA GLY A 437 13.14 -14.30 14.32
C GLY A 437 14.28 -14.30 13.33
N VAL A 438 14.14 -13.46 12.31
CA VAL A 438 15.17 -13.22 11.28
C VAL A 438 15.47 -11.73 11.19
N GLY A 439 16.73 -11.37 11.01
CA GLY A 439 17.16 -9.98 10.87
C GLY A 439 18.30 -9.79 9.87
N ALA A 440 18.51 -8.53 9.49
CA ALA A 440 19.54 -8.12 8.56
C ALA A 440 20.09 -6.73 8.90
N GLU A 441 21.37 -6.52 8.67
CA GLU A 441 21.99 -5.19 8.64
C GLU A 441 22.80 -5.05 7.34
N VAL A 442 22.49 -4.04 6.52
CA VAL A 442 23.32 -3.64 5.38
C VAL A 442 24.20 -2.47 5.82
N ARG A 443 25.52 -2.66 5.77
CA ARG A 443 26.52 -1.63 6.08
C ARG A 443 27.14 -1.15 4.77
N TYR A 444 26.90 0.10 4.41
CA TYR A 444 27.18 0.62 3.08
C TYR A 444 27.99 1.92 3.13
N ASP A 445 28.67 2.24 2.01
CA ASP A 445 29.11 3.60 1.70
C ASP A 445 28.05 4.31 0.86
N GLU A 446 27.94 5.64 0.89
CA GLU A 446 27.02 6.36 0.00
C GLU A 446 27.41 6.18 -1.48
N PRO A 447 26.45 6.10 -2.42
CA PRO A 447 24.99 6.27 -2.26
C PRO A 447 24.24 5.07 -1.65
N GLY A 448 24.92 3.95 -1.41
CA GLY A 448 24.43 2.90 -0.53
C GLY A 448 23.89 1.63 -1.17
N SER A 449 23.52 0.70 -0.28
CA SER A 449 22.79 -0.52 -0.60
C SER A 449 21.59 -0.64 0.32
N MET A 450 20.50 -1.18 -0.20
CA MET A 450 19.23 -1.37 0.50
C MET A 450 18.87 -2.85 0.57
N LEU A 451 18.04 -3.21 1.55
CA LEU A 451 17.63 -4.57 1.82
C LEU A 451 16.63 -5.06 0.77
N TRP A 452 16.89 -6.23 0.20
CA TRP A 452 15.99 -6.91 -0.74
C TRP A 452 15.67 -8.35 -0.35
N ARG A 453 16.47 -8.93 0.55
CA ARG A 453 16.31 -10.32 1.01
C ARG A 453 16.46 -10.41 2.53
N LEU A 454 15.46 -11.00 3.16
CA LEU A 454 15.43 -11.43 4.55
C LEU A 454 14.69 -12.77 4.59
N GLU A 455 15.41 -13.89 4.55
CA GLU A 455 14.82 -15.19 4.25
C GLU A 455 15.19 -16.24 5.30
N PRO A 456 14.21 -16.81 6.02
CA PRO A 456 14.39 -18.10 6.70
C PRO A 456 14.40 -19.23 5.68
N LEU A 457 15.40 -20.10 5.72
CA LEU A 457 15.53 -21.23 4.77
C LEU A 457 16.16 -22.45 5.43
N VAL A 458 16.06 -23.60 4.77
CA VAL A 458 16.77 -24.83 5.14
C VAL A 458 17.76 -25.17 4.03
N ARG A 459 19.00 -25.49 4.39
CA ARG A 459 20.02 -25.97 3.46
C ARG A 459 20.02 -27.49 3.37
N ASP A 460 20.67 -28.01 2.33
CA ASP A 460 20.94 -29.44 2.18
C ASP A 460 21.53 -30.00 3.48
N GLY A 461 20.94 -31.09 3.98
CA GLY A 461 21.28 -31.65 5.30
C GLY A 461 20.38 -31.19 6.46
N GLY A 462 19.40 -30.32 6.21
CA GLY A 462 18.36 -29.97 7.20
C GLY A 462 18.72 -28.81 8.13
N SER A 463 19.87 -28.18 7.93
CA SER A 463 20.28 -27.02 8.73
C SER A 463 19.41 -25.81 8.45
N VAL A 464 18.74 -25.32 9.49
CA VAL A 464 17.97 -24.07 9.48
C VAL A 464 18.94 -22.90 9.36
N CYS A 465 18.65 -21.96 8.46
CA CYS A 465 19.50 -20.83 8.14
C CYS A 465 18.67 -19.55 8.00
N VAL A 466 19.36 -18.42 8.09
CA VAL A 466 18.82 -17.11 7.69
C VAL A 466 19.73 -16.48 6.66
N ALA A 467 19.17 -16.12 5.51
CA ALA A 467 19.87 -15.36 4.47
C ALA A 467 19.44 -13.90 4.47
N ALA A 468 20.41 -13.00 4.31
CA ALA A 468 20.20 -11.57 4.20
C ALA A 468 21.04 -11.00 3.06
N SER A 469 20.43 -10.17 2.20
CA SER A 469 21.14 -9.54 1.09
C SER A 469 20.77 -8.06 0.92
N GLY A 470 21.80 -7.28 0.62
CA GLY A 470 21.69 -5.90 0.16
C GLY A 470 21.95 -5.79 -1.34
N LYS A 471 21.53 -4.68 -1.95
CA LYS A 471 21.83 -4.32 -3.34
C LYS A 471 21.83 -2.82 -3.55
N GLU A 472 22.57 -2.37 -4.56
CA GLU A 472 22.51 -1.01 -5.10
C GLU A 472 21.25 -0.73 -5.93
N HIS A 473 20.89 0.53 -6.15
CA HIS A 473 19.89 0.94 -7.15
C HIS A 473 20.44 2.09 -8.00
N LEU A 474 20.58 1.92 -9.32
CA LEU A 474 21.23 2.87 -10.24
C LEU A 474 22.73 3.15 -9.99
N GLU A 475 23.12 3.58 -8.79
CA GLU A 475 24.50 3.91 -8.45
C GLU A 475 25.13 2.87 -7.53
N ARG A 476 26.30 2.37 -7.92
CA ARG A 476 27.01 1.31 -7.21
C ARG A 476 27.82 1.87 -6.05
N ALA A 477 27.68 1.25 -4.87
CA ALA A 477 28.56 1.47 -3.73
C ALA A 477 28.95 0.13 -3.10
N SER A 478 30.08 0.10 -2.39
CA SER A 478 30.51 -1.10 -1.69
C SER A 478 29.77 -1.23 -0.35
N ALA A 479 29.27 -2.43 -0.06
CA ALA A 479 28.56 -2.73 1.18
C ALA A 479 28.90 -4.13 1.70
N THR A 480 28.63 -4.37 2.98
CA THR A 480 28.54 -5.70 3.60
C THR A 480 27.13 -5.90 4.11
N SER A 481 26.72 -7.15 4.26
CA SER A 481 25.49 -7.51 4.96
C SER A 481 25.81 -8.41 6.14
N VAL A 482 24.98 -8.36 7.17
CA VAL A 482 25.00 -9.29 8.30
C VAL A 482 23.62 -9.91 8.40
N ALA A 483 23.56 -11.24 8.36
CA ALA A 483 22.34 -12.00 8.63
C ALA A 483 22.24 -12.31 10.12
N PHE A 484 21.04 -12.25 10.69
CA PHE A 484 20.76 -12.56 12.09
C PHE A 484 19.65 -13.60 12.19
N GLY A 485 19.84 -14.60 13.05
CA GLY A 485 18.81 -15.55 13.47
C GLY A 485 18.60 -15.48 14.97
N LEU A 486 17.34 -15.45 15.41
CA LEU A 486 16.95 -15.56 16.81
C LEU A 486 16.20 -16.86 17.02
N GLY A 487 16.45 -17.52 18.13
CA GLY A 487 15.67 -18.67 18.53
C GLY A 487 15.60 -18.83 20.04
N VAL A 488 14.66 -19.66 20.47
CA VAL A 488 14.36 -19.89 21.87
C VAL A 488 14.29 -21.38 22.21
N ARG A 489 14.54 -21.69 23.47
CA ARG A 489 14.21 -22.98 24.08
C ARG A 489 13.67 -22.77 25.49
N LEU A 490 12.91 -23.73 25.98
CA LEU A 490 12.51 -23.76 27.39
C LEU A 490 13.50 -24.55 28.22
N VAL A 491 13.87 -24.00 29.37
CA VAL A 491 14.73 -24.66 30.35
C VAL A 491 13.96 -24.72 31.66
N ALA A 492 13.78 -25.93 32.19
CA ALA A 492 13.07 -26.11 33.45
C ALA A 492 13.90 -25.56 34.62
N ASP A 493 13.24 -24.88 35.57
CA ASP A 493 13.94 -24.21 36.68
C ASP A 493 14.60 -25.16 37.68
N ASP A 494 14.15 -26.40 37.72
CA ASP A 494 14.64 -27.46 38.62
C ASP A 494 15.86 -28.22 38.07
N LEU A 495 16.22 -28.03 36.80
CA LEU A 495 17.50 -28.53 36.27
C LEU A 495 18.64 -27.63 36.74
N LYS A 496 19.36 -28.08 37.77
CA LYS A 496 20.71 -27.57 38.05
C LYS A 496 21.60 -27.92 36.86
N TRP A 497 22.09 -26.91 36.16
CA TRP A 497 23.13 -27.10 35.15
C TRP A 497 24.33 -27.77 35.82
N PRO A 498 24.94 -28.83 35.26
CA PRO A 498 26.24 -29.26 35.73
C PRO A 498 27.18 -28.06 35.55
N VAL A 499 27.66 -27.52 36.66
CA VAL A 499 28.65 -26.43 36.65
C VAL A 499 29.82 -26.92 35.80
N GLN A 500 30.02 -26.28 34.64
CA GLN A 500 31.17 -26.54 33.77
C GLN A 500 32.43 -25.95 34.38
#